data_AF-A0AAN6JI20-F1
#
_entry.id   AF-A0AAN6JI20-F1
#
_cell.length_a   1.000
_cell.length_b   1.000
_cell.length_c   1.000
_cell.angle_alpha   90.00
_cell.angle_beta   90.00
_cell.angle_gamma   90.00
#
_symmetry.space_group_name_H-M   'P 1'
#
loop_
_entity.id
_entity.type
_entity.pdbx_description
1 polymer ?
#
loop_
_entity_poly.entity_id
_entity_poly.type
_entity_poly.pdbx_seq_one_letter_code
_entity_poly.pdbx_strand_id
1 'polypeptide(L)'
;MSNASPLLFTVDALSPETYAAGADLDSLVKKLVDQALDIVVATPEWPKGKVFNAKHRVADGGPVQTRSKKSGMGGRAGKCSWHMRESVHPTEGTGLTYDDFRSGLLLDHAAHEMEYIPGLVGTKTLEVLKAGSTSVILNSYKLPMVTADRDFLELLITVDLPAHAAPLSPAHRAAIAELTELGINPSPPSTAAEAGGLRSFLVVQVPVTHPDAPEQKNYVRGAYASVEAVYEASGPTGLETHWK
;
A
#
# COMPACT_ATOMS: atom_id res chain seq x y z
N MET A 1 2.64 12.16 -30.86
CA MET A 1 2.45 12.65 -29.49
C MET A 1 2.29 11.43 -28.62
N SER A 2 3.18 11.20 -27.65
CA SER A 2 3.10 10.03 -26.77
C SER A 2 1.85 10.18 -25.89
N ASN A 3 0.83 9.35 -26.12
CA ASN A 3 -0.29 9.19 -25.18
C ASN A 3 0.27 8.53 -23.91
N ALA A 4 0.84 9.33 -23.02
CA ALA A 4 1.16 8.84 -21.68
C ALA A 4 -0.16 8.43 -21.01
N SER A 5 -0.22 7.20 -20.52
CA SER A 5 -1.36 6.71 -19.74
C SER A 5 -1.67 7.70 -18.60
N PRO A 6 -2.95 7.96 -18.31
CA PRO A 6 -3.32 8.87 -17.23
C PRO A 6 -2.74 8.37 -15.89
N LEU A 7 -2.21 9.29 -15.10
CA LEU A 7 -1.75 9.00 -13.74
C LEU A 7 -2.97 8.77 -12.85
N LEU A 8 -3.12 7.55 -12.34
CA LEU A 8 -4.26 7.12 -11.51
C LEU A 8 -3.90 7.16 -10.02
N PHE A 9 -2.62 7.01 -9.71
CA PHE A 9 -2.08 7.06 -8.36
C PHE A 9 -1.90 8.53 -7.91
N THR A 10 -3.01 9.19 -7.60
CA THR A 10 -3.12 10.61 -7.26
C THR A 10 -4.14 10.84 -6.15
N VAL A 11 -4.24 12.09 -5.66
CA VAL A 11 -5.25 12.50 -4.67
C VAL A 11 -6.61 12.84 -5.30
N ASP A 12 -6.71 12.79 -6.63
CA ASP A 12 -7.96 12.99 -7.35
C ASP A 12 -8.75 11.68 -7.34
N ALA A 13 -10.01 11.75 -6.88
CA ALA A 13 -10.80 10.55 -6.64
C ALA A 13 -11.28 9.89 -7.94
N LEU A 14 -11.15 8.56 -8.03
CA LEU A 14 -11.74 7.80 -9.13
C LEU A 14 -13.26 7.79 -9.01
N SER A 15 -13.95 7.88 -10.14
CA SER A 15 -15.41 7.78 -10.18
C SER A 15 -15.87 6.32 -10.24
N PRO A 16 -17.11 5.99 -9.82
CA PRO A 16 -17.63 4.62 -9.86
C PRO A 16 -17.51 3.95 -11.23
N GLU A 17 -17.65 4.70 -12.32
CA GLU A 17 -17.52 4.16 -13.69
C GLU A 17 -16.13 3.60 -13.99
N THR A 18 -15.12 3.95 -13.17
CA THR A 18 -13.74 3.50 -13.31
C THR A 18 -13.51 2.14 -12.65
N TYR A 19 -14.26 1.79 -11.59
CA TYR A 19 -13.96 0.62 -10.74
C TYR A 19 -15.16 -0.31 -10.48
N ALA A 20 -16.40 0.13 -10.69
CA ALA A 20 -17.60 -0.62 -10.37
C ALA A 20 -18.01 -1.60 -11.48
N ALA A 21 -19.16 -2.26 -11.32
CA ALA A 21 -19.68 -3.25 -12.25
C ALA A 21 -19.68 -2.76 -13.72
N GLY A 22 -19.02 -3.52 -14.59
CA GLY A 22 -18.84 -3.19 -16.01
C GLY A 22 -17.51 -2.50 -16.35
N ALA A 23 -16.75 -2.05 -15.36
CA ALA A 23 -15.38 -1.60 -15.55
C ALA A 23 -14.42 -2.78 -15.74
N ASP A 24 -13.32 -2.53 -16.46
CA ASP A 24 -12.20 -3.46 -16.55
C ASP A 24 -11.32 -3.35 -15.29
N LEU A 25 -11.79 -4.00 -14.23
CA LEU A 25 -11.16 -3.94 -12.90
C LEU A 25 -9.73 -4.48 -12.92
N ASP A 26 -9.47 -5.56 -13.64
CA ASP A 26 -8.13 -6.15 -13.70
C ASP A 26 -7.13 -5.19 -14.40
N SER A 27 -7.55 -4.50 -15.47
CA SER A 27 -6.75 -3.45 -16.12
C SER A 27 -6.50 -2.24 -15.20
N LEU A 28 -7.50 -1.83 -14.42
CA LEU A 28 -7.33 -0.77 -13.42
C LEU A 28 -6.32 -1.18 -12.35
N VAL A 29 -6.51 -2.36 -11.74
CA VAL A 29 -5.63 -2.89 -10.69
C VAL A 29 -4.20 -3.00 -11.21
N LYS A 30 -4.00 -3.55 -12.40
CA LYS A 30 -2.68 -3.63 -13.04
C LYS A 30 -2.01 -2.26 -13.15
N LYS A 31 -2.71 -1.25 -13.66
CA LYS A 31 -2.17 0.11 -13.80
C LYS A 31 -1.81 0.73 -12.45
N LEU A 32 -2.64 0.53 -11.43
CA LEU A 32 -2.39 1.03 -10.08
C LEU A 32 -1.19 0.34 -9.42
N VAL A 33 -1.08 -0.98 -9.56
CA VAL A 33 0.08 -1.75 -9.07
C VAL A 33 1.36 -1.33 -9.79
N ASP A 34 1.34 -1.18 -11.12
CA ASP A 34 2.50 -0.72 -11.89
C ASP A 34 2.96 0.68 -11.44
N GLN A 35 2.03 1.63 -11.28
CA GLN A 35 2.33 2.99 -10.80
C GLN A 35 2.82 3.00 -9.35
N ALA A 36 2.24 2.16 -8.48
CA ALA A 36 2.67 2.00 -7.10
C ALA A 36 4.10 1.48 -7.03
N LEU A 37 4.44 0.46 -7.83
CA LEU A 37 5.79 -0.06 -7.94
C LEU A 37 6.76 1.05 -8.40
N ASP A 38 6.42 1.83 -9.43
CA ASP A 38 7.23 2.98 -9.91
C ASP A 38 7.59 3.94 -8.79
N ILE A 39 6.63 4.26 -7.92
CA ILE A 39 6.87 5.10 -6.75
C ILE A 39 7.85 4.41 -5.79
N VAL A 40 7.59 3.16 -5.41
CA VAL A 40 8.40 2.40 -4.43
C VAL A 40 9.86 2.28 -4.87
N VAL A 41 10.12 1.95 -6.14
CA VAL A 41 11.49 1.80 -6.67
C VAL A 41 12.23 3.13 -6.77
N ALA A 42 11.52 4.25 -6.94
CA ALA A 42 12.13 5.57 -6.96
C ALA A 42 12.48 6.11 -5.56
N THR A 43 11.94 5.53 -4.49
CA THR A 43 12.14 6.04 -3.11
C THR A 43 13.59 6.12 -2.63
N PRO A 44 14.54 5.25 -3.03
CA PRO A 44 15.94 5.37 -2.62
C PRO A 44 16.60 6.69 -3.06
N GLU A 45 16.14 7.27 -4.17
CA GLU A 45 16.60 8.56 -4.71
C GLU A 45 16.01 9.77 -3.97
N TRP A 46 14.99 9.56 -3.14
CA TRP A 46 14.33 10.66 -2.45
C TRP A 46 15.22 11.17 -1.31
N PRO A 47 15.24 12.49 -1.05
CA PRO A 47 15.96 13.08 0.07
C PRO A 47 15.63 12.39 1.40
N LYS A 48 16.68 12.00 2.14
CA LYS A 48 16.55 11.42 3.47
C LYS A 48 16.01 12.46 4.45
N GLY A 49 15.01 12.05 5.22
CA GLY A 49 14.47 12.78 6.36
C GLY A 49 15.01 12.24 7.68
N LYS A 50 14.21 12.40 8.73
CA LYS A 50 14.52 11.94 10.09
C LYS A 50 14.50 10.41 10.18
N VAL A 51 15.28 9.88 11.11
CA VAL A 51 15.20 8.47 11.54
C VAL A 51 14.52 8.44 12.90
N PHE A 52 13.54 7.56 13.07
CA PHE A 52 12.85 7.32 14.33
C PHE A 52 13.22 5.93 14.84
N ASN A 53 13.67 5.84 16.09
CA ASN A 53 14.00 4.56 16.72
C ASN A 53 12.85 4.13 17.62
N ALA A 54 12.72 2.81 17.82
CA ALA A 54 11.84 2.23 18.83
C ALA A 54 12.06 2.88 20.20
N LYS A 55 10.97 3.17 20.91
CA LYS A 55 11.01 3.93 22.17
C LYS A 55 11.40 3.09 23.37
N HIS A 56 11.10 1.78 23.38
CA HIS A 56 11.25 0.97 24.58
C HIS A 56 12.21 -0.21 24.40
N ARG A 57 12.05 -1.03 23.36
CA ARG A 57 12.90 -2.22 23.13
C ARG A 57 13.13 -2.46 21.63
N VAL A 58 14.20 -3.21 21.31
CA VAL A 58 14.48 -3.68 19.94
C VAL A 58 13.31 -4.53 19.39
N ALA A 59 12.62 -5.25 20.27
CA ALA A 59 11.43 -6.02 19.93
C ALA A 59 10.23 -5.17 19.46
N ASP A 60 10.23 -3.85 19.71
CA ASP A 60 9.16 -2.96 19.24
C ASP A 60 9.32 -2.55 17.76
N GLY A 61 10.34 -3.08 17.08
CA GLY A 61 10.59 -2.89 15.65
C GLY A 61 11.91 -2.19 15.32
N GLY A 62 12.31 -2.30 14.05
CA GLY A 62 13.51 -1.67 13.50
C GLY A 62 13.42 -0.13 13.38
N PRO A 63 14.55 0.56 13.16
CA PRO A 63 14.57 2.00 12.93
C PRO A 63 13.77 2.36 11.67
N VAL A 64 12.99 3.45 11.76
CA VAL A 64 12.17 3.97 10.67
C VAL A 64 12.87 5.16 10.01
N GLN A 65 13.40 4.98 8.80
CA GLN A 65 13.93 6.05 7.97
C GLN A 65 12.79 6.74 7.21
N THR A 66 12.68 8.06 7.33
CA THR A 66 11.71 8.83 6.52
C THR A 66 12.34 9.42 5.27
N ARG A 67 11.55 9.60 4.22
CA ARG A 67 11.92 10.34 3.01
C ARG A 67 10.75 11.16 2.51
N SER A 68 11.02 12.17 1.69
CA SER A 68 9.94 12.94 1.05
C SER A 68 10.36 13.55 -0.28
N LYS A 69 9.40 13.69 -1.18
CA LYS A 69 9.59 14.33 -2.49
C LYS A 69 8.33 15.13 -2.86
N LYS A 70 8.48 16.24 -3.59
CA LYS A 70 7.32 16.91 -4.20
C LYS A 70 6.62 15.97 -5.19
N SER A 71 5.29 16.05 -5.28
CA SER A 71 4.53 15.14 -6.14
C SER A 71 4.94 15.24 -7.62
N GLY A 72 5.34 16.42 -8.09
CA GLY A 72 5.64 16.68 -9.50
C GLY A 72 4.40 16.67 -10.40
N MET A 73 3.20 16.55 -9.80
CA MET A 73 1.92 16.50 -10.50
C MET A 73 1.38 17.91 -10.80
N GLY A 74 0.41 18.01 -11.71
CA GLY A 74 -0.36 19.24 -11.93
C GLY A 74 -1.49 19.43 -10.90
N GLY A 75 -2.17 20.57 -10.97
CA GLY A 75 -3.42 20.80 -10.24
C GLY A 75 -3.31 20.74 -8.71
N ARG A 76 -4.35 20.18 -8.06
CA ARG A 76 -4.41 20.00 -6.59
C ARG A 76 -3.29 19.07 -6.11
N ALA A 77 -3.07 17.98 -6.82
CA ALA A 77 -2.04 17.00 -6.54
C ALA A 77 -0.61 17.61 -6.57
N GLY A 78 -0.38 18.62 -7.40
CA GLY A 78 0.88 19.38 -7.44
C GLY A 78 1.23 20.12 -6.15
N LYS A 79 0.25 20.39 -5.29
CA LYS A 79 0.46 21.01 -3.97
C LYS A 79 0.82 20.00 -2.90
N CYS A 80 0.62 18.71 -3.17
CA CYS A 80 0.92 17.62 -2.25
C CYS A 80 2.40 17.22 -2.31
N SER A 81 2.83 16.39 -1.37
CA SER A 81 4.16 15.79 -1.36
C SER A 81 4.01 14.30 -1.06
N TRP A 82 4.92 13.52 -1.62
CA TRP A 82 5.11 12.13 -1.24
C TRP A 82 5.90 12.08 0.06
N HIS A 83 5.46 11.20 0.95
CA HIS A 83 6.10 10.90 2.21
C HIS A 83 6.30 9.38 2.27
N MET A 84 7.47 8.95 2.72
CA MET A 84 7.82 7.53 2.81
C MET A 84 8.43 7.23 4.16
N ARG A 85 8.17 6.03 4.65
CA ARG A 85 8.70 5.45 5.89
C ARG A 85 9.23 4.07 5.56
N GLU A 86 10.53 3.85 5.76
CA GLU A 86 11.17 2.56 5.54
C GLU A 86 11.64 2.00 6.87
N SER A 87 11.37 0.72 7.11
CA SER A 87 11.89 -0.01 8.25
C SER A 87 12.38 -1.39 7.82
N VAL A 88 13.36 -1.90 8.55
CA VAL A 88 13.96 -3.22 8.34
C VAL A 88 13.87 -3.97 9.65
N HIS A 89 13.28 -5.17 9.59
CA HIS A 89 12.98 -6.00 10.76
C HIS A 89 13.66 -7.36 10.60
N PRO A 90 14.85 -7.53 11.19
CA PRO A 90 15.48 -8.84 11.24
C PRO A 90 14.70 -9.79 12.14
N THR A 91 14.50 -11.04 11.69
CA THR A 91 13.83 -12.03 12.52
C THR A 91 14.62 -12.30 13.80
N GLU A 92 15.96 -12.32 13.70
CA GLU A 92 16.81 -12.32 14.88
C GLU A 92 16.66 -11.01 15.67
N GLY A 93 16.34 -11.12 16.96
CA GLY A 93 16.22 -9.97 17.87
C GLY A 93 14.83 -9.34 17.93
N THR A 94 14.11 -9.24 16.81
CA THR A 94 12.71 -8.73 16.83
C THR A 94 11.68 -9.85 16.98
N GLY A 95 11.98 -11.04 16.46
CA GLY A 95 11.01 -12.13 16.34
C GLY A 95 9.94 -11.91 15.26
N LEU A 96 9.97 -10.77 14.56
CA LEU A 96 9.02 -10.44 13.50
C LEU A 96 9.45 -11.10 12.18
N THR A 97 8.49 -11.74 11.53
CA THR A 97 8.64 -12.45 10.26
C THR A 97 7.77 -11.81 9.19
N TYR A 98 8.05 -12.11 7.93
CA TYR A 98 7.21 -11.68 6.81
C TYR A 98 5.75 -12.10 6.99
N ASP A 99 5.51 -13.28 7.57
CA ASP A 99 4.16 -13.80 7.80
C ASP A 99 3.40 -12.97 8.86
N ASP A 100 4.08 -12.41 9.85
CA ASP A 100 3.47 -11.48 10.80
C ASP A 100 3.02 -10.19 10.10
N PHE A 101 3.88 -9.62 9.23
CA PHE A 101 3.51 -8.44 8.43
C PHE A 101 2.40 -8.75 7.44
N ARG A 102 2.43 -9.91 6.78
CA ARG A 102 1.40 -10.32 5.83
C ARG A 102 0.06 -10.52 6.53
N SER A 103 0.07 -11.17 7.69
CA SER A 103 -1.14 -11.34 8.52
C SER A 103 -1.71 -9.99 8.97
N GLY A 104 -0.86 -9.07 9.44
CA GLY A 104 -1.31 -7.80 10.01
C GLY A 104 -1.61 -6.70 8.99
N LEU A 105 -0.94 -6.68 7.84
CA LEU A 105 -1.05 -5.61 6.85
C LEU A 105 -1.72 -6.04 5.54
N LEU A 106 -1.63 -7.29 5.11
CA LEU A 106 -2.21 -7.72 3.83
C LEU A 106 -3.59 -8.35 4.02
N LEU A 107 -3.65 -9.36 4.88
CA LEU A 107 -4.87 -10.14 5.13
C LEU A 107 -5.80 -9.31 6.01
N ASP A 108 -7.07 -9.23 5.62
CA ASP A 108 -8.10 -8.48 6.34
C ASP A 108 -7.64 -7.06 6.75
N HIS A 109 -6.86 -6.40 5.87
CA HIS A 109 -6.18 -5.13 6.12
C HIS A 109 -7.08 -4.10 6.81
N ALA A 110 -8.28 -3.90 6.27
CA ALA A 110 -9.26 -2.94 6.78
C ALA A 110 -9.68 -3.19 8.25
N ALA A 111 -9.68 -4.44 8.70
CA ALA A 111 -9.99 -4.81 10.08
C ALA A 111 -8.77 -4.59 10.99
N HIS A 112 -7.59 -5.03 10.56
CA HIS A 112 -6.36 -4.90 11.35
C HIS A 112 -5.87 -3.46 11.46
N GLU A 113 -6.15 -2.59 10.47
CA GLU A 113 -5.73 -1.19 10.48
C GLU A 113 -6.19 -0.44 11.73
N MET A 114 -7.38 -0.78 12.25
CA MET A 114 -7.92 -0.20 13.49
C MET A 114 -7.12 -0.57 14.74
N GLU A 115 -6.37 -1.68 14.72
CA GLU A 115 -5.61 -2.16 15.88
C GLU A 115 -4.34 -1.35 16.10
N TYR A 116 -3.71 -0.87 15.00
CA TYR A 116 -2.43 -0.18 15.05
C TYR A 116 -2.50 1.31 14.69
N ILE A 117 -3.68 1.83 14.32
CA ILE A 117 -3.91 3.27 14.09
C ILE A 117 -4.87 3.83 15.16
N PRO A 118 -4.36 4.42 16.26
CA PRO A 118 -5.20 4.89 17.37
C PRO A 118 -6.27 5.94 17.00
N GLY A 119 -6.07 6.66 15.89
CA GLY A 119 -7.01 7.67 15.40
C GLY A 119 -8.13 7.11 14.52
N LEU A 120 -8.00 5.88 14.00
CA LEU A 120 -9.00 5.24 13.16
C LEU A 120 -10.09 4.64 14.06
N VAL A 121 -11.28 5.24 14.04
CA VAL A 121 -12.40 4.89 14.94
C VAL A 121 -13.49 4.07 14.27
N GLY A 122 -13.39 3.83 12.97
CA GLY A 122 -14.29 2.93 12.27
C GLY A 122 -13.90 2.72 10.82
N THR A 123 -14.11 1.49 10.37
CA THR A 123 -13.91 1.06 8.98
C THR A 123 -15.18 0.41 8.48
N LYS A 124 -15.67 0.84 7.32
CA LYS A 124 -16.84 0.25 6.66
C LYS A 124 -16.47 -0.20 5.26
N THR A 125 -16.62 -1.49 4.97
CA THR A 125 -16.59 -2.00 3.60
C THR A 125 -17.92 -1.67 2.92
N LEU A 126 -17.88 -0.90 1.84
CA LEU A 126 -19.06 -0.52 1.06
C LEU A 126 -19.35 -1.52 -0.05
N GLU A 127 -18.30 -1.95 -0.75
CA GLU A 127 -18.41 -2.86 -1.88
C GLU A 127 -17.18 -3.78 -1.93
N VAL A 128 -17.41 -5.07 -2.15
CA VAL A 128 -16.34 -6.04 -2.42
C VAL A 128 -16.32 -6.27 -3.93
N LEU A 129 -15.30 -5.73 -4.60
CA LEU A 129 -15.15 -5.79 -6.05
C LEU A 129 -14.50 -7.12 -6.49
N LYS A 130 -13.53 -7.59 -5.70
CA LYS A 130 -12.86 -8.89 -5.87
C LYS A 130 -12.54 -9.46 -4.49
N ALA A 131 -13.14 -10.62 -4.19
CA ALA A 131 -13.04 -11.22 -2.86
C ALA A 131 -11.58 -11.41 -2.44
N GLY A 132 -11.24 -10.89 -1.25
CA GLY A 132 -9.92 -11.01 -0.63
C GLY A 132 -8.82 -10.09 -1.18
N SER A 133 -9.06 -9.37 -2.28
CA SER A 133 -8.01 -8.53 -2.91
C SER A 133 -8.42 -7.10 -3.24
N THR A 134 -9.72 -6.82 -3.38
CA THR A 134 -10.16 -5.49 -3.83
C THR A 134 -11.53 -5.11 -3.29
N SER A 135 -11.58 -3.98 -2.61
CA SER A 135 -12.80 -3.47 -1.97
C SER A 135 -12.83 -1.94 -1.91
N VAL A 136 -14.02 -1.37 -1.90
CA VAL A 136 -14.22 0.04 -1.56
C VAL A 136 -14.48 0.15 -0.06
N ILE A 137 -13.65 0.92 0.64
CA ILE A 137 -13.72 1.09 2.09
C ILE A 137 -13.89 2.57 2.47
N LEU A 138 -14.56 2.81 3.59
CA LEU A 138 -14.68 4.11 4.23
C LEU A 138 -14.07 4.04 5.63
N ASN A 139 -12.93 4.71 5.79
CA ASN A 139 -12.23 4.84 7.05
C ASN A 139 -12.60 6.17 7.73
N SER A 140 -12.92 6.14 9.03
CA SER A 140 -13.32 7.29 9.83
C SER A 140 -12.31 7.55 10.92
N TYR A 141 -11.72 8.76 10.93
CA TYR A 141 -10.68 9.17 11.86
C TYR A 141 -11.16 10.23 12.82
N LYS A 142 -10.88 10.01 14.11
CA LYS A 142 -11.01 11.02 15.14
C LYS A 142 -9.71 11.79 15.29
N LEU A 143 -9.77 13.09 15.03
CA LEU A 143 -8.60 13.96 15.12
C LEU A 143 -8.59 14.75 16.44
N PRO A 144 -7.43 15.29 16.85
CA PRO A 144 -7.34 16.12 18.05
C PRO A 144 -8.33 17.30 18.00
N MET A 145 -8.85 17.70 19.18
CA MET A 145 -9.98 18.61 19.45
C MET A 145 -10.05 19.96 18.68
N VAL A 146 -9.01 20.33 17.94
CA VAL A 146 -8.93 21.57 17.14
C VAL A 146 -8.96 21.32 15.62
N THR A 147 -9.01 20.07 15.18
CA THR A 147 -9.10 19.67 13.78
C THR A 147 -10.39 18.91 13.58
N ALA A 148 -11.17 19.28 12.56
CA ALA A 148 -12.36 18.51 12.20
C ALA A 148 -11.96 17.05 11.85
N ASP A 149 -12.78 16.11 12.29
CA ASP A 149 -12.60 14.68 11.99
C ASP A 149 -12.52 14.45 10.47
N ARG A 150 -11.87 13.34 10.07
CA ARG A 150 -11.63 13.02 8.66
C ARG A 150 -12.20 11.67 8.30
N ASP A 151 -12.84 11.57 7.15
CA ASP A 151 -13.14 10.28 6.54
C ASP A 151 -12.36 10.14 5.23
N PHE A 152 -11.96 8.92 4.90
CA PHE A 152 -11.25 8.57 3.68
C PHE A 152 -12.04 7.47 2.98
N LEU A 153 -12.45 7.75 1.74
CA LEU A 153 -13.17 6.80 0.90
C LEU A 153 -12.23 6.32 -0.19
N GLU A 154 -11.95 5.02 -0.20
CA GLU A 154 -10.77 4.48 -0.86
C GLU A 154 -11.09 3.18 -1.59
N LEU A 155 -10.47 3.00 -2.75
CA LEU A 155 -10.28 1.69 -3.34
C LEU A 155 -9.06 1.06 -2.68
N LEU A 156 -9.28 0.03 -1.89
CA LEU A 156 -8.25 -0.80 -1.27
C LEU A 156 -7.93 -1.98 -2.19
N ILE A 157 -6.66 -2.15 -2.53
CA ILE A 157 -6.13 -3.28 -3.29
C ILE A 157 -5.04 -3.95 -2.46
N THR A 158 -5.19 -5.24 -2.20
CA THR A 158 -4.20 -6.09 -1.54
C THR A 158 -3.72 -7.14 -2.54
N VAL A 159 -2.41 -7.24 -2.75
CA VAL A 159 -1.84 -8.15 -3.76
C VAL A 159 -0.59 -8.84 -3.24
N ASP A 160 -0.61 -10.17 -3.24
CA ASP A 160 0.60 -10.97 -3.15
C ASP A 160 1.33 -10.94 -4.51
N LEU A 161 2.62 -10.65 -4.49
CA LEU A 161 3.46 -10.68 -5.68
C LEU A 161 4.09 -12.07 -5.82
N PRO A 162 4.41 -12.53 -7.05
CA PRO A 162 5.18 -13.74 -7.23
C PRO A 162 6.50 -13.66 -6.45
N ALA A 163 6.97 -14.79 -5.93
CA ALA A 163 8.26 -14.78 -5.28
C ALA A 163 9.39 -14.62 -6.29
N HIS A 164 10.48 -13.97 -5.84
CA HIS A 164 11.59 -13.65 -6.71
C HIS A 164 12.90 -13.58 -5.91
N ALA A 165 14.03 -13.89 -6.53
CA ALA A 165 15.34 -13.84 -5.88
C ALA A 165 15.74 -12.43 -5.40
N ALA A 166 15.16 -11.41 -6.03
CA ALA A 166 15.32 -10.00 -5.67
C ALA A 166 13.97 -9.29 -5.78
N PRO A 167 13.18 -9.23 -4.69
CA PRO A 167 11.89 -8.56 -4.70
C PRO A 167 11.98 -7.10 -5.13
N LEU A 168 10.91 -6.64 -5.77
CA LEU A 168 10.74 -5.29 -6.34
C LEU A 168 11.79 -4.85 -7.38
N SER A 169 12.74 -5.71 -7.75
CA SER A 169 13.73 -5.43 -8.80
C SER A 169 13.10 -5.31 -10.20
N PRO A 170 13.81 -4.75 -11.19
CA PRO A 170 13.34 -4.72 -12.58
C PRO A 170 12.99 -6.10 -13.15
N ALA A 171 13.76 -7.14 -12.79
CA ALA A 171 13.48 -8.52 -13.21
C ALA A 171 12.20 -9.06 -12.56
N HIS A 172 11.97 -8.76 -11.27
CA HIS A 172 10.73 -9.13 -10.59
C HIS A 172 9.50 -8.48 -11.23
N ARG A 173 9.61 -7.20 -11.61
CA ARG A 173 8.53 -6.50 -12.32
C ARG A 173 8.18 -7.12 -13.67
N ALA A 174 9.19 -7.55 -14.42
CA ALA A 174 8.95 -8.27 -15.67
C ALA A 174 8.15 -9.56 -15.42
N ALA A 175 8.50 -10.32 -14.36
CA ALA A 175 7.77 -11.52 -13.96
C ALA A 175 6.32 -11.23 -13.51
N ILE A 176 6.11 -10.15 -12.75
CA ILE A 176 4.75 -9.69 -12.36
C ILE A 176 3.91 -9.40 -13.61
N ALA A 177 4.47 -8.62 -14.55
CA ALA A 177 3.77 -8.25 -15.78
C ALA A 177 3.42 -9.49 -16.63
N GLU A 178 4.34 -10.44 -16.77
CA GLU A 178 4.11 -11.69 -17.50
C GLU A 178 2.99 -12.52 -16.88
N LEU A 179 3.00 -12.75 -15.57
CA LEU A 179 1.94 -13.51 -14.90
C LEU A 179 0.57 -12.81 -15.01
N THR A 180 0.56 -11.48 -14.94
CA THR A 180 -0.66 -10.69 -15.08
C THR A 180 -1.24 -10.83 -16.49
N GLU A 181 -0.41 -10.78 -17.54
CA GLU A 181 -0.85 -11.01 -18.93
C GLU A 181 -1.40 -12.42 -19.14
N LEU A 182 -0.85 -13.41 -18.43
CA LEU A 182 -1.34 -14.80 -18.46
C LEU A 182 -2.62 -15.01 -17.62
N GLY A 183 -3.11 -13.98 -16.93
CA GLY A 183 -4.24 -14.09 -16.01
C GLY A 183 -3.96 -15.00 -14.81
N ILE A 184 -2.68 -15.24 -14.51
CA ILE A 184 -2.27 -16.08 -13.39
C ILE A 184 -2.18 -15.18 -12.18
N ASN A 185 -3.09 -15.41 -11.23
CA ASN A 185 -3.00 -14.82 -9.91
C ASN A 185 -2.18 -15.78 -9.04
N PRO A 186 -0.89 -15.51 -8.77
CA PRO A 186 -0.07 -16.44 -8.01
C PRO A 186 -0.73 -16.64 -6.65
N SER A 187 -1.08 -17.88 -6.33
CA SER A 187 -1.44 -18.20 -4.96
C SER A 187 -0.23 -17.91 -4.08
N PRO A 188 -0.40 -17.20 -2.96
CA PRO A 188 0.71 -16.87 -2.09
C PRO A 188 1.40 -18.16 -1.63
N PRO A 189 2.71 -18.29 -1.84
CA PRO A 189 3.44 -19.46 -1.36
C PRO A 189 3.45 -19.43 0.18
N SER A 190 3.19 -20.57 0.81
CA SER A 190 3.03 -20.64 2.27
C SER A 190 4.37 -20.50 3.00
N THR A 191 5.50 -20.67 2.28
CA THR A 191 6.86 -20.38 2.77
C THR A 191 7.77 -19.90 1.64
N ALA A 192 8.85 -19.18 1.96
CA ALA A 192 9.90 -18.82 0.98
C ALA A 192 10.54 -20.05 0.29
N ALA A 193 10.57 -21.20 0.98
CA ALA A 193 11.09 -22.46 0.45
C ALA A 193 10.18 -23.06 -0.64
N GLU A 194 8.86 -23.02 -0.44
CA GLU A 194 7.88 -23.42 -1.46
C GLU A 194 7.82 -22.41 -2.62
N ALA A 195 8.11 -21.15 -2.32
CA ALA A 195 8.07 -20.05 -3.27
C ALA A 195 9.20 -20.08 -4.31
N GLY A 196 10.29 -20.81 -4.04
CA GLY A 196 11.50 -20.79 -4.87
C GLY A 196 12.20 -19.41 -4.90
N GLY A 197 11.89 -18.52 -3.95
CA GLY A 197 12.36 -17.13 -3.92
C GLY A 197 11.88 -16.36 -2.69
N LEU A 198 12.29 -15.09 -2.58
CA LEU A 198 11.87 -14.19 -1.51
C LEU A 198 10.48 -13.63 -1.83
N ARG A 199 9.63 -13.54 -0.81
CA ARG A 199 8.22 -13.14 -0.94
C ARG A 199 8.05 -11.62 -0.86
N SER A 200 6.98 -11.12 -1.46
CA SER A 200 6.59 -9.71 -1.34
C SER A 200 5.10 -9.51 -1.58
N PHE A 201 4.55 -8.44 -1.02
CA PHE A 201 3.17 -8.02 -1.25
C PHE A 201 3.07 -6.50 -1.32
N LEU A 202 1.95 -6.01 -1.87
CA LEU A 202 1.58 -4.60 -1.83
C LEU A 202 0.20 -4.41 -1.22
N VAL A 203 0.04 -3.31 -0.51
CA VAL A 203 -1.26 -2.70 -0.19
C VAL A 203 -1.32 -1.37 -0.91
N VAL A 204 -2.33 -1.14 -1.74
CA VAL A 204 -2.51 0.08 -2.52
C VAL A 204 -3.86 0.68 -2.16
N GLN A 205 -3.87 1.96 -1.77
CA GLN A 205 -5.10 2.72 -1.58
C GLN A 205 -5.07 3.97 -2.45
N VAL A 206 -6.19 4.21 -3.14
CA VAL A 206 -6.41 5.44 -3.91
C VAL A 206 -7.80 5.99 -3.61
N PRO A 207 -8.00 7.32 -3.65
CA PRO A 207 -9.28 7.90 -3.28
C PRO A 207 -10.33 7.58 -4.34
N VAL A 208 -11.58 7.38 -3.92
CA VAL A 208 -12.72 7.17 -4.81
C VAL A 208 -13.94 7.96 -4.38
N THR A 209 -14.90 8.11 -5.29
CA THR A 209 -16.26 8.55 -4.97
C THR A 209 -17.20 7.35 -5.08
N HIS A 210 -18.24 7.28 -4.24
CA HIS A 210 -19.21 6.17 -4.20
C HIS A 210 -20.60 6.71 -3.83
N PRO A 211 -21.68 6.30 -4.53
CA PRO A 211 -23.03 6.83 -4.30
C PRO A 211 -23.54 6.59 -2.86
N ASP A 212 -23.19 5.45 -2.26
CA ASP A 212 -23.63 5.10 -0.89
C ASP A 212 -22.75 5.69 0.23
N ALA A 213 -21.77 6.53 -0.11
CA ALA A 213 -20.91 7.21 0.86
C ALA A 213 -20.65 8.68 0.49
N PRO A 214 -21.72 9.52 0.40
CA PRO A 214 -21.57 10.95 0.23
C PRO A 214 -20.82 11.58 1.40
N GLU A 215 -20.31 12.79 1.22
CA GLU A 215 -19.62 13.53 2.29
C GLU A 215 -20.55 13.76 3.49
N GLN A 216 -20.03 13.53 4.69
CA GLN A 216 -20.80 13.60 5.94
C GLN A 216 -20.59 14.96 6.61
N LYS A 217 -21.64 15.53 7.22
CA LYS A 217 -21.61 16.88 7.82
C LYS A 217 -20.54 17.10 8.89
N ASN A 218 -20.13 16.06 9.61
CA ASN A 218 -19.18 16.16 10.74
C ASN A 218 -17.75 15.71 10.36
N TYR A 219 -17.55 15.27 9.12
CA TYR A 219 -16.26 14.85 8.61
C TYR A 219 -15.87 15.76 7.45
N VAL A 220 -14.58 15.98 7.26
CA VAL A 220 -14.08 16.48 5.99
C VAL A 220 -13.51 15.29 5.24
N ARG A 221 -13.92 15.11 3.99
CA ARG A 221 -13.39 14.07 3.11
C ARG A 221 -11.91 14.31 2.84
N GLY A 222 -11.08 13.50 3.46
CA GLY A 222 -9.67 13.38 3.16
C GLY A 222 -9.45 12.64 1.85
N ALA A 223 -8.27 12.85 1.26
CA ALA A 223 -7.83 12.10 0.09
C ALA A 223 -6.31 11.93 0.16
N TYR A 224 -5.86 10.69 0.02
CA TYR A 224 -4.47 10.34 -0.22
C TYR A 224 -4.42 9.17 -1.20
N ALA A 225 -3.24 9.00 -1.81
CA ALA A 225 -2.86 7.74 -2.42
C ALA A 225 -1.69 7.17 -1.62
N SER A 226 -1.74 5.88 -1.30
CA SER A 226 -0.71 5.19 -0.51
C SER A 226 -0.35 3.87 -1.17
N VAL A 227 0.90 3.47 -0.96
CA VAL A 227 1.37 2.12 -1.23
C VAL A 227 2.19 1.70 -0.02
N GLU A 228 1.89 0.52 0.49
CA GLU A 228 2.76 -0.22 1.41
C GLU A 228 3.40 -1.35 0.63
N ALA A 229 4.73 -1.42 0.66
CA ALA A 229 5.47 -2.50 0.03
C ALA A 229 6.25 -3.27 1.10
N VAL A 230 5.90 -4.56 1.23
CA VAL A 230 6.54 -5.46 2.19
C VAL A 230 7.23 -6.58 1.44
N TYR A 231 8.47 -6.88 1.79
CA TYR A 231 9.25 -7.92 1.13
C TYR A 231 10.31 -8.53 2.03
N GLU A 232 10.60 -9.80 1.77
CA GLU A 232 11.73 -10.50 2.36
C GLU A 232 13.05 -10.08 1.70
N ALA A 233 14.11 -9.98 2.49
CA ALA A 233 15.47 -9.74 2.01
C ALA A 233 16.48 -10.56 2.82
N SER A 234 17.62 -10.86 2.19
CA SER A 234 18.79 -11.38 2.91
C SER A 234 19.60 -10.20 3.45
N GLY A 235 19.66 -10.07 4.77
CA GLY A 235 20.45 -9.07 5.47
C GLY A 235 21.62 -9.67 6.26
N PRO A 236 22.38 -8.83 6.98
CA PRO A 236 23.58 -9.24 7.72
C PRO A 236 23.33 -10.32 8.78
N THR A 237 22.10 -10.39 9.30
CA THR A 237 21.69 -11.32 10.36
C THR A 237 20.81 -12.47 9.85
N GLY A 238 20.69 -12.63 8.53
CA GLY A 238 19.89 -13.68 7.90
C GLY A 238 18.66 -13.10 7.19
N LEU A 239 17.50 -13.71 7.39
CA LEU A 239 16.26 -13.26 6.75
C LEU A 239 15.71 -12.03 7.50
N GLU A 240 15.38 -10.99 6.74
CA GLU A 240 14.83 -9.75 7.27
C GLU A 240 13.57 -9.36 6.47
N THR A 241 12.62 -8.72 7.13
CA THR A 241 11.42 -8.17 6.49
C THR A 241 11.56 -6.66 6.34
N HIS A 242 11.48 -6.17 5.11
CA HIS A 242 11.45 -4.75 4.80
C HIS A 242 10.02 -4.28 4.64
N TRP A 243 9.70 -3.12 5.19
CA TRP A 243 8.42 -2.43 5.00
C TRP A 243 8.66 -0.98 4.59
N LYS A 244 8.04 -0.55 3.50
CA LYS A 244 8.14 0.78 2.88
C LYS A 244 6.79 1.40 2.59
#